data_AF-A0A2L0EHD8-F1
#
_entry.id   AF-A0A2L0EHD8-F1
#
_cell.length_a   1.000
_cell.length_b   1.000
_cell.length_c   1.000
_cell.angle_alpha   90.00
_cell.angle_beta   90.00
_cell.angle_gamma   90.00
#
_symmetry.space_group_name_H-M   'P 1'
#
loop_
_entity.id
_entity.type
_entity.pdbx_description
1 polymer ?
#
loop_
_entity_poly.entity_id
_entity_poly.type
_entity_poly.pdbx_seq_one_letter_code
_entity_poly.pdbx_strand_id
1 'polypeptide(L)'
;MDPLAERWRRAVPSLKELRLRVAFLRSEMLRAEVAAVARALDDLCRDAEQASPVARDVLSAAVPVLADPALSERVEQLRELAASSALLSLSRLLRRKARRHEAAPPPAPLPDERRLAASSAGRALTLGERRALARRPTRAAFDALLRDPHPLVIRNLLANPRMTEDDVVRLAARRPATPEVMIEIARHPEWSQRARVRMAIVQNPGAPPEIAVPMVRLLLRPELTQLVAAPDVPGVVRAAAKEMLERRPPVPYKPGGALEQ
;
A
#
# COMPACT_ATOMS: atom_id res chain seq x y z
N MET A 1 0.38 -20.50 18.39
CA MET A 1 0.91 -19.25 17.80
C MET A 1 2.22 -19.59 17.13
N ASP A 2 2.40 -19.18 15.88
CA ASP A 2 3.62 -19.45 15.12
C ASP A 2 4.85 -18.69 15.70
N PRO A 3 6.00 -19.35 15.94
CA PRO A 3 7.19 -18.71 16.52
C PRO A 3 7.74 -17.53 15.70
N LEU A 4 7.61 -17.58 14.37
CA LEU A 4 8.07 -16.52 13.48
C LEU A 4 7.16 -15.28 13.60
N ALA A 5 5.84 -15.48 13.70
CA ALA A 5 4.91 -14.38 13.96
C ALA A 5 5.24 -13.68 15.28
N GLU A 6 5.52 -14.43 16.35
CA GLU A 6 5.84 -13.85 17.66
C GLU A 6 7.18 -13.08 17.64
N ARG A 7 8.16 -13.56 16.88
CA ARG A 7 9.40 -12.82 16.65
C ARG A 7 9.13 -11.50 15.94
N TRP A 8 8.31 -11.50 14.89
CA TRP A 8 7.98 -10.27 14.14
C TRP A 8 7.19 -9.26 14.98
N ARG A 9 6.25 -9.73 15.81
CA ARG A 9 5.48 -8.88 16.75
C ARG A 9 6.38 -8.15 17.75
N ARG A 10 7.50 -8.76 18.16
CA ARG A 10 8.47 -8.12 19.05
C ARG A 10 9.44 -7.22 18.30
N ALA A 11 10.00 -7.70 17.19
CA ALA A 11 11.07 -7.01 16.47
C ALA A 11 10.56 -5.78 15.70
N VAL A 12 9.44 -5.87 14.99
CA VAL A 12 8.99 -4.77 14.11
C VAL A 12 8.66 -3.49 14.89
N PRO A 13 7.90 -3.53 16.00
CA PRO A 13 7.62 -2.32 16.77
C PRO A 13 8.88 -1.70 17.41
N SER A 14 9.90 -2.50 17.74
CA SER A 14 11.17 -2.00 18.30
C SER A 14 12.01 -1.19 17.31
N LEU A 15 11.80 -1.37 16.00
CA LEU A 15 12.48 -0.60 14.96
C LEU A 15 11.78 0.75 14.79
N LYS A 16 12.47 1.84 15.15
CA LYS A 16 11.92 3.20 15.08
C LYS A 16 11.66 3.67 13.64
N GLU A 17 12.53 3.30 12.71
CA GLU A 17 12.42 3.73 11.31
C GLU A 17 11.56 2.76 10.49
N LEU A 18 10.55 3.30 9.81
CA LEU A 18 9.62 2.52 8.97
C LEU A 18 10.33 1.72 7.88
N ARG A 19 11.35 2.30 7.24
CA ARG A 19 12.18 1.61 6.24
C ARG A 19 12.92 0.39 6.80
N LEU A 20 13.38 0.46 8.05
CA LEU A 20 14.08 -0.66 8.69
C LEU A 20 13.11 -1.80 9.00
N ARG A 21 11.84 -1.51 9.33
CA ARG A 21 10.79 -2.52 9.50
C ARG A 21 10.58 -3.33 8.21
N VAL A 22 10.48 -2.64 7.08
CA VAL A 22 10.33 -3.27 5.76
C VAL A 22 11.56 -4.08 5.39
N ALA A 23 12.76 -3.53 5.58
CA ALA A 23 14.00 -4.23 5.30
C ALA A 23 14.18 -5.49 6.16
N PHE A 24 13.84 -5.41 7.46
CA PHE A 24 13.83 -6.54 8.37
C PHE A 24 12.87 -7.64 7.90
N LEU A 25 11.60 -7.32 7.63
CA LEU A 25 10.63 -8.31 7.17
C LEU A 25 11.01 -8.90 5.80
N ARG A 26 11.54 -8.10 4.88
CA ARG A 26 12.06 -8.60 3.60
C ARG A 26 13.14 -9.65 3.82
N SER A 27 14.12 -9.37 4.68
CA SER A 27 15.19 -10.30 5.01
C SER A 27 14.64 -11.59 5.64
N GLU A 28 13.73 -11.47 6.60
CA GLU A 28 13.10 -12.61 7.25
C GLU A 28 12.29 -13.48 6.29
N MET A 29 11.49 -12.86 5.42
CA MET A 29 10.66 -13.57 4.44
C MET A 29 11.49 -14.31 3.38
N LEU A 30 12.70 -13.82 3.08
CA LEU A 30 13.63 -14.49 2.17
C LEU A 30 14.40 -15.62 2.86
N ARG A 31 14.75 -15.48 4.14
CA ARG A 31 15.58 -16.43 4.87
C ARG A 31 14.82 -17.60 5.49
N ALA A 32 13.58 -17.37 5.94
CA ALA A 32 12.78 -18.39 6.59
C ALA A 32 12.19 -19.39 5.57
N GLU A 33 11.70 -20.53 6.04
CA GLU A 33 10.94 -21.47 5.20
C GLU A 33 9.61 -20.85 4.73
N VAL A 34 9.22 -21.08 3.47
CA VAL A 34 8.01 -20.48 2.88
C VAL A 34 6.77 -20.83 3.70
N ALA A 35 6.66 -22.08 4.16
CA ALA A 35 5.54 -22.54 4.96
C ALA A 35 5.47 -21.84 6.34
N ALA A 36 6.63 -21.52 6.94
CA ALA A 36 6.67 -20.75 8.20
C ALA A 36 6.24 -19.29 7.97
N VAL A 37 6.70 -18.66 6.88
CA VAL A 37 6.26 -17.33 6.47
C VAL A 37 4.74 -17.29 6.23
N ALA A 38 4.19 -18.32 5.56
CA ALA A 38 2.76 -18.41 5.29
C ALA A 38 1.93 -18.49 6.58
N ARG A 39 2.30 -19.38 7.51
CA ARG A 39 1.62 -19.48 8.82
C ARG A 39 1.75 -18.19 9.64
N ALA A 40 2.94 -17.59 9.66
CA ALA A 40 3.16 -16.36 10.39
C ALA A 40 2.31 -15.19 9.87
N LEU A 41 2.22 -15.03 8.54
CA LEU A 41 1.37 -14.02 7.92
C LEU A 41 -0.13 -14.32 8.12
N ASP A 42 -0.55 -15.59 8.09
CA ASP A 42 -1.95 -15.96 8.37
C ASP A 42 -2.35 -15.61 9.82
N ASP A 43 -1.51 -15.96 10.80
CA ASP A 43 -1.71 -15.60 12.21
C ASP A 43 -1.77 -14.08 12.40
N LEU A 44 -0.89 -13.32 11.75
CA LEU A 44 -0.93 -11.85 11.79
C LEU A 44 -2.19 -11.27 11.12
N CYS A 45 -2.62 -11.84 9.99
CA CYS A 45 -3.87 -11.42 9.33
C CYS A 45 -5.08 -11.68 10.23
N ARG A 46 -5.13 -12.84 10.89
CA ARG A 46 -6.20 -13.21 11.83
C ARG A 46 -6.26 -12.24 13.01
N ASP A 47 -5.11 -11.90 13.59
CA ASP A 47 -5.06 -10.97 14.72
C ASP A 47 -5.38 -9.52 14.31
N ALA A 48 -5.00 -9.11 13.10
CA ALA A 48 -5.40 -7.81 12.55
C ALA A 48 -6.91 -7.74 12.26
N GLU A 49 -7.52 -8.85 11.83
CA GLU A 49 -8.99 -9.01 11.74
C GLU A 49 -9.63 -8.82 13.13
N GLN A 50 -8.96 -9.25 14.20
CA GLN A 50 -9.35 -8.98 15.60
C GLN A 50 -8.89 -7.62 16.15
N ALA A 51 -8.58 -6.67 15.27
CA ALA A 51 -8.17 -5.29 15.58
C ALA A 51 -6.86 -5.15 16.39
N SER A 52 -6.01 -6.18 16.46
CA SER A 52 -4.69 -6.10 17.12
C SER A 52 -3.83 -4.98 16.52
N PRO A 53 -3.41 -3.97 17.32
CA PRO A 53 -2.53 -2.89 16.83
C PRO A 53 -1.16 -3.44 16.39
N VAL A 54 -0.58 -4.35 17.16
CA VAL A 54 0.75 -4.93 16.87
C VAL A 54 0.72 -5.71 15.56
N ALA A 55 -0.34 -6.50 15.31
CA ALA A 55 -0.45 -7.24 14.06
C ALA A 55 -0.59 -6.31 12.85
N ARG A 56 -1.37 -5.22 12.97
CA ARG A 56 -1.51 -4.20 11.92
C ARG A 56 -0.19 -3.47 11.66
N ASP A 57 0.59 -3.16 12.69
CA ASP A 57 1.91 -2.56 12.54
C ASP A 57 2.85 -3.47 11.76
N VAL A 58 2.91 -4.77 12.09
CA VAL A 58 3.71 -5.75 11.34
C VAL A 58 3.22 -5.87 9.90
N LEU A 59 1.92 -6.03 9.67
CA LEU A 59 1.35 -6.15 8.33
C LEU A 59 1.57 -4.88 7.50
N SER A 60 1.59 -3.70 8.12
CA SER A 60 1.87 -2.45 7.40
C SER A 60 3.26 -2.44 6.77
N ALA A 61 4.24 -3.07 7.43
CA ALA A 61 5.58 -3.26 6.89
C ALA A 61 5.67 -4.47 5.93
N ALA A 62 4.80 -5.49 6.08
CA ALA A 62 4.78 -6.66 5.20
C ALA A 62 4.15 -6.37 3.82
N VAL A 63 3.10 -5.54 3.75
CA VAL A 63 2.40 -5.21 2.49
C VAL A 63 3.33 -4.67 1.40
N PRO A 64 4.22 -3.68 1.63
CA PRO A 64 5.15 -3.23 0.59
C PRO A 64 6.16 -4.32 0.18
N VAL A 65 6.53 -5.24 1.08
CA VAL A 65 7.38 -6.40 0.75
C VAL A 65 6.65 -7.38 -0.18
N LEU A 66 5.38 -7.67 0.11
CA LEU A 66 4.52 -8.53 -0.71
C LEU A 66 4.19 -7.92 -2.08
N ALA A 67 4.26 -6.60 -2.20
CA ALA A 67 4.03 -5.88 -3.45
C ALA A 67 5.30 -5.74 -4.32
N ASP A 68 6.48 -6.11 -3.82
CA ASP A 68 7.74 -5.99 -4.53
C ASP A 68 7.85 -7.05 -5.66
N PRO A 69 8.04 -6.62 -6.94
CA PRO A 69 8.28 -7.54 -8.05
C PRO A 69 9.43 -8.52 -7.83
N ALA A 70 10.47 -8.15 -7.10
CA ALA A 70 11.61 -9.02 -6.83
C ALA A 70 11.25 -10.23 -5.95
N LEU A 71 10.09 -10.21 -5.29
CA LEU A 71 9.58 -11.33 -4.48
C LEU A 71 8.38 -12.02 -5.16
N SER A 72 8.11 -11.78 -6.45
CA SER A 72 6.90 -12.29 -7.12
C SER A 72 6.77 -13.82 -7.05
N GLU A 73 7.85 -14.56 -7.29
CA GLU A 73 7.89 -16.01 -7.20
C GLU A 73 7.61 -16.49 -5.77
N ARG A 74 8.27 -15.87 -4.79
CA ARG A 74 8.07 -16.15 -3.36
C ARG A 74 6.62 -15.92 -2.94
N VAL A 75 6.00 -14.84 -3.42
CA VAL A 75 4.59 -14.53 -3.13
C VAL A 75 3.65 -15.53 -3.80
N GLU A 76 3.99 -16.06 -4.98
CA GLU A 76 3.20 -17.12 -5.61
C GLU A 76 3.25 -18.42 -4.78
N GLN A 77 4.42 -18.82 -4.31
CA GLN A 77 4.55 -19.97 -3.39
C GLN A 77 3.72 -19.78 -2.12
N LEU A 78 3.69 -18.55 -1.56
CA LEU A 78 2.83 -18.23 -0.41
C LEU A 78 1.34 -18.36 -0.73
N ARG A 79 0.91 -18.01 -1.95
CA ARG A 79 -0.49 -18.20 -2.39
C ARG A 79 -0.86 -19.67 -2.50
N GLU A 80 -0.02 -20.46 -3.15
CA GLU A 80 -0.23 -21.90 -3.31
C GLU A 80 -0.35 -22.60 -1.96
N LEU A 81 0.58 -22.31 -1.05
CA LEU A 81 0.54 -22.84 0.32
C LEU A 81 -0.68 -22.36 1.10
N ALA A 82 -1.07 -21.09 0.97
CA ALA A 82 -2.24 -20.57 1.64
C ALA A 82 -3.53 -21.27 1.17
N ALA A 83 -3.61 -21.58 -0.13
CA ALA A 83 -4.73 -22.34 -0.69
C ALA A 83 -4.71 -23.81 -0.26
N SER A 84 -3.57 -24.50 -0.39
CA SER A 84 -3.46 -25.94 -0.08
C SER A 84 -3.60 -26.25 1.41
N SER A 85 -3.16 -25.33 2.27
CA SER A 85 -3.16 -25.49 3.73
C SER A 85 -4.32 -24.77 4.42
N ALA A 86 -5.31 -24.29 3.66
CA ALA A 86 -6.48 -23.56 4.16
C ALA A 86 -6.16 -22.35 5.07
N LEU A 87 -5.09 -21.62 4.77
CA LEU A 87 -4.72 -20.38 5.46
C LEU A 87 -5.59 -19.23 4.92
N LEU A 88 -6.83 -19.16 5.41
CA LEU A 88 -7.87 -18.32 4.82
C LEU A 88 -7.59 -16.82 4.97
N SER A 89 -7.00 -16.40 6.09
CA SER A 89 -6.74 -14.97 6.35
C SER A 89 -5.60 -14.47 5.45
N LEU A 90 -4.56 -15.29 5.25
CA LEU A 90 -3.51 -15.03 4.25
C LEU A 90 -4.06 -15.08 2.82
N SER A 91 -4.89 -16.08 2.49
CA SER A 91 -5.49 -16.21 1.15
C SER A 91 -6.30 -14.96 0.76
N ARG A 92 -7.00 -14.35 1.71
CA ARG A 92 -7.70 -13.08 1.48
C ARG A 92 -6.75 -11.88 1.32
N LEU A 93 -5.60 -11.85 2.02
CA LEU A 93 -4.57 -10.81 1.84
C LEU A 93 -3.91 -10.91 0.46
N LEU A 94 -3.54 -12.12 0.04
CA LEU A 94 -2.83 -12.37 -1.22
C LEU A 94 -3.76 -12.55 -2.42
N ARG A 95 -5.08 -12.36 -2.22
CA ARG A 95 -6.11 -12.57 -3.23
C ARG A 95 -5.79 -11.75 -4.46
N ARG A 96 -5.32 -12.43 -5.50
CA ARG A 96 -5.28 -11.88 -6.86
C ARG A 96 -6.68 -12.07 -7.42
N LYS A 97 -7.36 -11.00 -7.84
CA LYS A 97 -8.32 -11.19 -8.94
C LYS A 97 -7.44 -11.64 -10.10
N ALA A 98 -7.66 -12.84 -10.62
CA ALA A 98 -7.01 -13.32 -11.83
C ALA A 98 -7.11 -12.22 -12.89
N ARG A 99 -6.10 -11.36 -12.97
CA ARG A 99 -5.94 -10.52 -14.12
C ARG A 99 -5.56 -11.53 -15.19
N ARG A 100 -6.43 -11.67 -16.18
CA ARG A 100 -6.01 -11.85 -17.57
C ARG A 100 -4.88 -10.84 -17.80
N HIS A 101 -3.66 -11.24 -17.50
CA HIS A 101 -2.42 -10.51 -17.69
C HIS A 101 -1.66 -11.20 -18.84
N GLU A 102 -2.41 -11.68 -19.84
CA GLU A 102 -1.84 -12.13 -21.12
C GLU A 102 -1.77 -10.99 -22.15
N ALA A 103 -2.39 -9.84 -21.88
CA ALA A 103 -2.17 -8.65 -22.69
C ALA A 103 -1.23 -7.71 -21.93
N ALA A 104 -0.06 -7.45 -22.51
CA ALA A 104 0.72 -6.26 -22.18
C ALA A 104 -0.25 -5.05 -22.16
N PRO A 105 -0.20 -4.17 -21.14
CA PRO A 105 -1.02 -2.98 -21.18
C PRO A 105 -0.76 -2.26 -22.51
N PRO A 106 -1.82 -1.80 -23.21
CA PRO A 106 -1.61 -1.00 -24.42
C PRO A 106 -0.64 0.13 -24.06
N PRO A 107 0.27 0.52 -24.97
CA PRO A 107 1.22 1.59 -24.69
C PRO A 107 0.44 2.78 -24.15
N ALA A 108 0.80 3.22 -22.94
CA ALA A 108 0.13 4.34 -22.31
C ALA A 108 0.14 5.51 -23.32
N PRO A 109 -1.00 6.18 -23.55
CA PRO A 109 -1.03 7.31 -24.46
C PRO A 109 0.07 8.30 -24.06
N LEU A 110 0.75 8.88 -25.05
CA LEU A 110 1.81 9.84 -24.82
C LEU A 110 1.31 10.87 -23.79
N PRO A 111 2.06 11.07 -22.69
CA PRO A 111 1.60 11.94 -21.63
C PRO A 111 1.37 13.34 -22.21
N ASP A 112 0.19 13.90 -21.95
CA ASP A 112 -0.17 15.26 -22.31
C ASP A 112 0.97 16.21 -21.92
N GLU A 113 1.64 16.79 -22.92
CA GLU A 113 2.87 17.56 -22.73
C GLU A 113 2.68 18.74 -21.79
N ARG A 114 1.44 19.26 -21.69
CA ARG A 114 1.04 20.32 -20.76
C ARG A 114 1.20 19.93 -19.29
N ARG A 115 1.23 18.62 -18.99
CA ARG A 115 1.39 18.07 -17.63
C ARG A 115 2.86 17.89 -17.25
N LEU A 116 3.76 17.97 -18.21
CA LEU A 116 5.19 17.75 -18.01
C LEU A 116 5.85 19.01 -17.45
N ALA A 117 6.87 18.82 -16.62
CA ALA A 117 7.71 19.94 -16.20
C ALA A 117 8.39 20.57 -17.43
N ALA A 118 8.35 21.90 -17.50
CA ALA A 118 9.01 22.68 -18.53
C ALA A 118 10.39 23.17 -18.05
N SER A 119 11.31 23.33 -18.99
CA SER A 119 12.57 24.05 -18.78
C SER A 119 12.31 25.53 -18.50
N SER A 120 13.35 26.26 -18.05
CA SER A 120 13.30 27.72 -17.92
C SER A 120 12.94 28.44 -19.23
N ALA A 121 13.18 27.81 -20.38
CA ALA A 121 12.84 28.31 -21.71
C ALA A 121 11.44 27.86 -22.20
N GLY A 122 10.60 27.26 -21.35
CA GLY A 122 9.23 26.86 -21.71
C GLY A 122 9.12 25.56 -22.50
N ARG A 123 10.24 24.95 -22.92
CA ARG A 123 10.25 23.64 -23.59
C ARG A 123 9.91 22.51 -22.61
N ALA A 124 9.05 21.57 -23.02
CA ALA A 124 8.80 20.33 -22.29
C ALA A 124 10.09 19.52 -22.09
N LEU A 125 10.38 19.13 -20.84
CA LEU A 125 11.56 18.32 -20.53
C LEU A 125 11.35 16.88 -20.99
N THR A 126 12.41 16.23 -21.48
CA THR A 126 12.45 14.80 -21.78
C THR A 126 12.31 13.96 -20.50
N LEU A 127 11.97 12.68 -20.63
CA LEU A 127 11.86 11.79 -19.47
C LEU A 127 13.19 11.70 -18.67
N GLY A 128 14.34 11.66 -19.36
CA GLY A 128 15.65 11.65 -18.72
C GLY A 128 15.90 12.92 -17.90
N GLU A 129 15.60 14.08 -18.48
CA GLU A 129 15.73 15.39 -17.81
C GLU A 129 14.81 15.48 -16.58
N ARG A 130 13.54 15.05 -16.70
CA ARG A 130 12.58 15.06 -15.57
C ARG A 130 13.02 14.13 -14.43
N ARG A 131 13.52 12.93 -14.77
CA ARG A 131 14.08 11.98 -13.79
C ARG A 131 15.29 12.57 -13.06
N ALA A 132 16.19 13.24 -13.78
CA ALA A 132 17.34 13.90 -13.19
C ALA A 132 16.93 15.05 -12.26
N LEU A 133 16.02 15.92 -12.72
CA LEU A 133 15.50 17.06 -11.95
C LEU A 133 14.79 16.62 -10.67
N ALA A 134 14.03 15.52 -10.70
CA ALA A 134 13.33 14.96 -9.54
C ALA A 134 14.24 14.54 -8.37
N ARG A 135 15.52 14.25 -8.64
CA ARG A 135 16.47 13.90 -7.57
C ARG A 135 16.81 15.09 -6.68
N ARG A 136 16.89 16.30 -7.25
CA ARG A 136 17.24 17.55 -6.54
C ARG A 136 16.52 18.76 -7.14
N PRO A 137 15.19 18.85 -6.99
CA PRO A 137 14.41 19.91 -7.60
C PRO A 137 14.48 21.20 -6.77
N THR A 138 14.35 22.34 -7.45
CA THR A 138 13.94 23.60 -6.82
C THR A 138 12.49 23.49 -6.36
N ARG A 139 12.00 24.42 -5.52
CA ARG A 139 10.60 24.36 -5.04
C ARG A 139 9.59 24.40 -6.20
N ALA A 140 9.79 25.31 -7.15
CA ALA A 140 8.93 25.41 -8.33
C ALA A 140 8.97 24.15 -9.21
N ALA A 141 10.17 23.57 -9.42
CA ALA A 141 10.31 22.32 -10.16
C ALA A 141 9.65 21.14 -9.45
N PHE A 142 9.73 21.09 -8.11
CA PHE A 142 9.11 20.04 -7.30
C PHE A 142 7.60 20.00 -7.49
N ASP A 143 6.92 21.16 -7.37
CA ASP A 143 5.48 21.25 -7.53
C ASP A 143 5.01 20.88 -8.95
N ALA A 144 5.82 21.20 -9.96
CA ALA A 144 5.58 20.78 -11.34
C ALA A 144 5.74 19.25 -11.50
N LEU A 145 6.82 18.68 -10.96
CA LEU A 145 7.13 17.24 -11.06
C LEU A 145 6.16 16.36 -10.26
N LEU A 146 5.51 16.88 -9.21
CA LEU A 146 4.41 16.16 -8.54
C LEU A 146 3.22 15.87 -9.46
N ARG A 147 3.14 16.53 -10.63
CA ARG A 147 2.12 16.26 -11.64
C ARG A 147 2.57 15.29 -12.73
N ASP A 148 3.82 14.84 -12.68
CA ASP A 148 4.39 13.99 -13.70
C ASP A 148 3.65 12.64 -13.74
N PRO A 149 3.16 12.19 -14.90
CA PRO A 149 2.46 10.92 -15.02
C PRO A 149 3.42 9.72 -14.98
N HIS A 150 4.73 9.93 -15.09
CA HIS A 150 5.68 8.83 -15.25
C HIS A 150 6.12 8.26 -13.88
N PRO A 151 5.95 6.94 -13.63
CA PRO A 151 6.23 6.32 -12.33
C PRO A 151 7.69 6.49 -11.89
N LEU A 152 8.67 6.41 -12.80
CA LEU A 152 10.09 6.62 -12.45
C LEU A 152 10.42 8.05 -11.98
N VAL A 153 9.69 9.06 -12.42
CA VAL A 153 9.88 10.44 -11.95
C VAL A 153 9.32 10.55 -10.53
N ILE A 154 8.10 10.05 -10.32
CA ILE A 154 7.48 9.98 -9.00
C ILE A 154 8.34 9.18 -8.01
N ARG A 155 8.88 8.03 -8.41
CA ARG A 155 9.77 7.24 -7.56
C ARG A 155 10.97 8.04 -7.04
N ASN A 156 11.58 8.87 -7.89
CA ASN A 156 12.67 9.76 -7.49
C ASN A 156 12.19 10.86 -6.53
N LEU A 157 10.98 11.40 -6.74
CA LEU A 157 10.38 12.40 -5.83
C LEU A 157 10.03 11.80 -4.47
N LEU A 158 9.50 10.58 -4.42
CA LEU A 158 9.13 9.90 -3.16
C LEU A 158 10.35 9.68 -2.26
N ALA A 159 11.54 9.51 -2.86
CA ALA A 159 12.81 9.40 -2.15
C ALA A 159 13.44 10.76 -1.78
N ASN A 160 12.82 11.88 -2.16
CA ASN A 160 13.35 13.20 -1.90
C ASN A 160 13.14 13.61 -0.42
N PRO A 161 14.17 14.09 0.29
CA PRO A 161 14.02 14.52 1.69
C PRO A 161 13.03 15.66 1.93
N ARG A 162 12.69 16.44 0.89
CA ARG A 162 11.69 17.52 0.95
C ARG A 162 10.26 17.02 0.73
N MET A 163 10.07 15.76 0.36
CA MET A 163 8.75 15.16 0.18
C MET A 163 8.03 15.12 1.52
N THR A 164 6.82 15.69 1.57
CA THR A 164 5.98 15.66 2.76
C THR A 164 4.86 14.65 2.62
N GLU A 165 4.25 14.25 3.74
CA GLU A 165 3.07 13.38 3.70
C GLU A 165 1.90 14.02 2.96
N ASP A 166 1.71 15.33 3.08
CA ASP A 166 0.66 16.05 2.36
C ASP A 166 0.87 16.00 0.85
N ASP A 167 2.12 16.08 0.38
CA ASP A 167 2.44 15.92 -1.04
C ASP A 167 2.04 14.52 -1.53
N VAL A 168 2.33 13.48 -0.75
CA VAL A 168 2.00 12.09 -1.10
C VAL A 168 0.50 11.85 -1.06
N VAL A 169 -0.20 12.40 -0.07
CA VAL A 169 -1.67 12.32 0.03
C VAL A 169 -2.31 13.00 -1.18
N ARG A 170 -1.86 14.19 -1.58
CA ARG A 170 -2.35 14.87 -2.79
C ARG A 170 -2.05 14.08 -4.05
N LEU A 171 -0.90 13.41 -4.12
CA LEU A 171 -0.55 12.55 -5.24
C LEU A 171 -1.46 11.31 -5.31
N ALA A 172 -1.69 10.63 -4.19
CA ALA A 172 -2.53 9.43 -4.10
C ALA A 172 -4.03 9.73 -4.32
N ALA A 173 -4.51 10.91 -3.90
CA ALA A 173 -5.90 11.32 -4.07
C ALA A 173 -6.23 11.84 -5.48
N ARG A 174 -5.23 12.01 -6.36
CA ARG A 174 -5.41 12.60 -7.70
C ARG A 174 -6.35 11.76 -8.57
N ARG A 175 -7.22 12.46 -9.31
CA ARG A 175 -8.12 11.89 -10.32
C ARG A 175 -7.91 12.59 -11.68
N PRO A 176 -7.86 11.87 -12.82
CA PRO A 176 -7.85 10.41 -12.91
C PRO A 176 -6.57 9.82 -12.30
N ALA A 177 -6.70 8.62 -11.75
CA ALA A 177 -5.58 7.87 -11.20
C ALA A 177 -4.59 7.47 -12.30
N THR A 178 -3.31 7.41 -11.94
CA THR A 178 -2.30 6.71 -12.76
C THR A 178 -1.89 5.45 -12.00
N PRO A 179 -2.32 4.25 -12.44
CA PRO A 179 -2.10 2.99 -11.73
C PRO A 179 -0.63 2.76 -11.34
N GLU A 180 0.30 3.04 -12.24
CA GLU A 180 1.72 2.84 -12.05
C GLU A 180 2.27 3.77 -10.96
N VAL A 181 1.80 5.02 -10.90
CA VAL A 181 2.16 5.97 -9.84
C VAL A 181 1.64 5.49 -8.48
N MET A 182 0.42 4.98 -8.42
CA MET A 182 -0.13 4.45 -7.17
C MET A 182 0.61 3.22 -6.68
N ILE A 183 1.07 2.37 -7.61
CA ILE A 183 1.92 1.22 -7.30
C ILE A 183 3.25 1.68 -6.71
N GLU A 184 3.87 2.74 -7.22
CA GLU A 184 5.10 3.32 -6.64
C GLU A 184 4.87 3.82 -5.20
N ILE A 185 3.76 4.49 -4.93
CA ILE A 185 3.41 4.94 -3.56
C ILE A 185 3.18 3.72 -2.64
N ALA A 186 2.42 2.73 -3.12
CA ALA A 186 2.05 1.54 -2.35
C ALA A 186 3.26 0.65 -2.00
N ARG A 187 4.29 0.65 -2.85
CA ARG A 187 5.55 -0.08 -2.61
C ARG A 187 6.54 0.69 -1.77
N HIS A 188 6.37 2.01 -1.61
CA HIS A 188 7.36 2.81 -0.92
C HIS A 188 7.46 2.38 0.55
N PRO A 189 8.66 2.10 1.07
CA PRO A 189 8.83 1.49 2.38
C PRO A 189 8.36 2.38 3.53
N GLU A 190 8.27 3.70 3.35
CA GLU A 190 7.81 4.62 4.40
C GLU A 190 6.38 5.13 4.17
N TRP A 191 6.12 5.73 3.00
CA TRP A 191 4.83 6.33 2.68
C TRP A 191 3.63 5.38 2.74
N SER A 192 3.77 4.13 2.27
CA SER A 192 2.69 3.13 2.32
C SER A 192 2.27 2.74 3.75
N GLN A 193 3.15 2.94 4.73
CA GLN A 193 2.88 2.68 6.14
C GLN A 193 2.16 3.83 6.85
N ARG A 194 1.99 4.99 6.21
CA ARG A 194 1.30 6.14 6.81
C ARG A 194 -0.21 6.03 6.60
N ALA A 195 -0.98 6.24 7.67
CA ALA A 195 -2.44 6.07 7.65
C ALA A 195 -3.12 6.98 6.62
N ARG A 196 -2.75 8.27 6.56
CA ARG A 196 -3.35 9.22 5.62
C ARG A 196 -3.06 8.85 4.16
N VAL A 197 -1.86 8.35 3.87
CA VAL A 197 -1.49 7.87 2.54
C VAL A 197 -2.29 6.62 2.16
N ARG A 198 -2.39 5.64 3.07
CA ARG A 198 -3.24 4.45 2.84
C ARG A 198 -4.69 4.85 2.57
N MET A 199 -5.24 5.74 3.40
CA MET A 199 -6.61 6.23 3.22
C MET A 199 -6.81 6.90 1.86
N ALA A 200 -5.88 7.76 1.45
CA ALA A 200 -5.94 8.38 0.13
C ALA A 200 -5.92 7.36 -1.02
N ILE A 201 -5.11 6.30 -0.91
CA ILE A 201 -5.08 5.21 -1.91
C ILE A 201 -6.41 4.45 -1.92
N VAL A 202 -6.88 3.96 -0.77
CA VAL A 202 -8.08 3.11 -0.74
C VAL A 202 -9.37 3.86 -1.10
N GLN A 203 -9.41 5.18 -0.90
CA GLN A 203 -10.54 6.02 -1.28
C GLN A 203 -10.52 6.43 -2.75
N ASN A 204 -9.41 6.24 -3.47
CA ASN A 204 -9.32 6.66 -4.86
C ASN A 204 -10.05 5.66 -5.78
N PRO A 205 -11.06 6.09 -6.57
CA PRO A 205 -11.82 5.21 -7.46
C PRO A 205 -10.96 4.52 -8.53
N GLY A 206 -9.85 5.16 -8.91
CA GLY A 206 -8.92 4.63 -9.89
C GLY A 206 -7.78 3.81 -9.30
N ALA A 207 -7.78 3.56 -7.98
CA ALA A 207 -6.77 2.70 -7.37
C ALA A 207 -6.93 1.24 -7.82
N PRO A 208 -5.86 0.60 -8.31
CA PRO A 208 -5.89 -0.82 -8.61
C PRO A 208 -6.33 -1.62 -7.38
N PRO A 209 -7.35 -2.49 -7.47
CA PRO A 209 -7.81 -3.29 -6.34
C PRO A 209 -6.70 -4.14 -5.72
N GLU A 210 -5.71 -4.54 -6.51
CA GLU A 210 -4.56 -5.34 -6.06
C GLU A 210 -3.68 -4.61 -5.04
N ILE A 211 -3.68 -3.27 -5.05
CA ILE A 211 -2.99 -2.46 -4.03
C ILE A 211 -3.94 -2.01 -2.92
N ALA A 212 -5.18 -1.65 -3.27
CA ALA A 212 -6.12 -1.07 -2.32
C ALA A 212 -6.66 -2.11 -1.33
N VAL A 213 -7.06 -3.30 -1.81
CA VAL A 213 -7.66 -4.34 -0.95
C VAL A 213 -6.73 -4.84 0.15
N PRO A 214 -5.42 -5.11 -0.09
CA PRO A 214 -4.49 -5.44 0.98
C PRO A 214 -4.38 -4.35 2.05
N MET A 215 -4.42 -3.06 1.64
CA MET A 215 -4.32 -1.92 2.57
C MET A 215 -5.56 -1.76 3.47
N VAL A 216 -6.74 -2.21 3.03
CA VAL A 216 -7.97 -2.21 3.85
C VAL A 216 -7.74 -2.94 5.17
N ARG A 217 -6.91 -3.99 5.18
CA ARG A 217 -6.62 -4.79 6.38
C ARG A 217 -5.86 -4.02 7.46
N LEU A 218 -5.25 -2.89 7.09
CA LEU A 218 -4.44 -2.06 7.98
C LEU A 218 -5.26 -0.93 8.63
N LEU A 219 -6.48 -0.69 8.15
CA LEU A 219 -7.32 0.42 8.58
C LEU A 219 -7.90 0.19 9.97
N LEU A 220 -8.32 1.26 10.63
CA LEU A 220 -9.06 1.27 11.89
C LEU A 220 -10.57 1.16 11.64
N ARG A 221 -11.34 0.89 12.70
CA ARG A 221 -12.80 0.80 12.60
C ARG A 221 -13.44 2.07 12.00
N PRO A 222 -13.09 3.30 12.43
CA PRO A 222 -13.66 4.52 11.83
C PRO A 222 -13.32 4.66 10.34
N GLU A 223 -12.08 4.35 9.96
CA GLU A 223 -11.61 4.38 8.57
C GLU A 223 -12.36 3.35 7.69
N LEU A 224 -12.61 2.15 8.22
CA LEU A 224 -13.41 1.14 7.53
C LEU A 224 -14.87 1.55 7.36
N THR A 225 -15.49 2.11 8.42
CA THR A 225 -16.86 2.64 8.35
C THR A 225 -16.98 3.73 7.30
N GLN A 226 -16.03 4.67 7.29
CA GLN A 226 -15.95 5.72 6.28
C GLN A 226 -15.84 5.12 4.87
N LEU A 227 -15.02 4.08 4.67
CA LEU A 227 -14.83 3.46 3.37
C LEU A 227 -16.09 2.74 2.87
N VAL A 228 -16.82 2.07 3.77
CA VAL A 228 -18.09 1.39 3.44
C VAL A 228 -19.17 2.40 3.02
N ALA A 229 -19.22 3.56 3.67
CA ALA A 229 -20.19 4.61 3.36
C ALA A 229 -19.86 5.41 2.09
N ALA A 230 -18.63 5.32 1.56
CA ALA A 230 -18.19 6.15 0.44
C ALA A 230 -18.69 5.64 -0.94
N PRO A 231 -19.54 6.40 -1.66
CA PRO A 231 -20.15 5.94 -2.91
C PRO A 231 -19.14 5.81 -4.06
N ASP A 232 -18.13 6.67 -4.07
CA ASP A 232 -17.09 6.74 -5.11
C ASP A 232 -16.09 5.57 -5.05
N VAL A 233 -16.00 4.86 -3.92
CA VAL A 233 -15.01 3.80 -3.71
C VAL A 233 -15.38 2.56 -4.55
N PRO A 234 -14.41 1.87 -5.18
CA PRO A 234 -14.72 0.67 -5.97
C PRO A 234 -15.43 -0.39 -5.12
N GLY A 235 -16.48 -1.02 -5.67
CA GLY A 235 -17.32 -1.97 -4.93
C GLY A 235 -16.54 -3.12 -4.28
N VAL A 236 -15.45 -3.58 -4.91
CA VAL A 236 -14.54 -4.60 -4.35
C VAL A 236 -13.81 -4.13 -3.08
N VAL A 237 -13.41 -2.86 -3.02
CA VAL A 237 -12.74 -2.26 -1.87
C VAL A 237 -13.75 -2.06 -0.72
N ARG A 238 -14.97 -1.58 -1.04
CA ARG A 238 -16.06 -1.50 -0.05
C ARG A 238 -16.43 -2.87 0.52
N ALA A 239 -16.54 -3.89 -0.33
CA ALA A 239 -16.84 -5.25 0.11
C ALA A 239 -15.75 -5.78 1.04
N ALA A 240 -14.47 -5.54 0.74
CA ALA A 240 -13.36 -5.91 1.61
C ALA A 240 -13.41 -5.18 2.96
N ALA A 241 -13.80 -3.89 2.98
CA ALA A 241 -13.95 -3.13 4.21
C ALA A 241 -15.13 -3.62 5.06
N LYS A 242 -16.25 -3.96 4.42
CA LYS A 242 -17.40 -4.59 5.08
C LYS A 242 -17.02 -5.94 5.70
N GLU A 243 -16.34 -6.82 4.94
CA GLU A 243 -15.77 -8.08 5.43
C GLU A 243 -14.93 -7.88 6.69
N MET A 244 -14.07 -6.84 6.68
CA MET A 244 -13.16 -6.55 7.77
C MET A 244 -13.90 -5.99 9.00
N LEU A 245 -14.93 -5.17 8.82
CA LEU A 245 -15.77 -4.69 9.92
C LEU A 245 -16.54 -5.83 10.59
N GLU A 246 -17.09 -6.76 9.81
CA GLU A 246 -17.83 -7.92 10.31
C GLU A 246 -16.94 -8.86 11.14
N ARG A 247 -15.64 -8.94 10.83
CA ARG A 247 -14.67 -9.77 11.57
C ARG A 247 -14.15 -9.14 12.85
N ARG A 248 -14.28 -7.82 12.98
CA ARG A 248 -13.78 -7.11 14.16
C ARG A 248 -14.66 -7.38 15.36
N PRO A 249 -14.07 -7.52 16.56
CA PRO A 249 -14.86 -7.55 17.78
C PRO A 249 -15.71 -6.27 17.89
N PRO A 250 -16.92 -6.36 18.47
CA PRO A 250 -17.75 -5.19 18.75
C PRO A 250 -16.99 -4.21 19.63
N VAL A 251 -17.27 -2.93 19.50
CA VAL A 251 -16.71 -1.93 20.42
C VAL A 251 -17.24 -2.25 21.81
N PRO A 252 -16.38 -2.43 22.83
CA PRO A 252 -16.85 -2.69 24.18
C PRO A 252 -17.84 -1.60 24.61
N TYR A 253 -19.06 -2.01 24.95
CA TYR A 253 -20.06 -1.10 25.49
C TYR A 253 -19.53 -0.51 26.80
N LYS A 254 -19.32 0.81 26.85
CA LYS A 254 -19.07 1.53 28.10
C LYS A 254 -20.40 2.09 28.58
N PRO A 255 -21.04 1.53 29.63
CA PRO A 255 -22.21 2.17 30.22
C PRO A 255 -21.83 3.58 30.68
N GLY A 256 -22.49 4.60 30.12
CA GLY A 256 -22.25 6.01 30.41
C GLY A 256 -21.39 6.80 29.42
N GLY A 257 -20.88 6.19 28.34
CA GLY A 257 -20.24 6.93 27.26
C GLY A 257 -21.29 7.58 26.35
N ALA A 258 -21.17 8.88 26.09
CA ALA A 258 -22.06 9.59 25.17
C ALA A 258 -22.10 8.89 23.81
N LEU A 259 -23.31 8.69 23.28
CA LEU A 259 -23.56 8.25 21.91
C LEU A 259 -23.11 9.38 20.97
N GLU A 260 -21.83 9.42 20.61
CA GLU A 260 -21.39 10.25 19.48
C GLU A 260 -21.88 9.57 18.20
N GLN A 261 -22.88 10.21 17.59
CA GLN A 261 -23.57 9.85 16.35
C GLN A 261 -22.69 10.13 15.12
#